data_AF-A0A9R0JDT2-F1
#
_entry.id   AF-A0A9R0JDT2-F1
#
_cell.length_a   1.000
_cell.length_b   1.000
_cell.length_c   1.000
_cell.angle_alpha   90.00
_cell.angle_beta   90.00
_cell.angle_gamma   90.00
#
_symmetry.space_group_name_H-M   'P 1'
#
loop_
_entity.id
_entity.type
_entity.pdbx_description
1 polymer ?
#
loop_
_entity_poly.entity_id
_entity_poly.type
_entity_poly.pdbx_seq_one_letter_code
_entity_poly.pdbx_strand_id
1 'polypeptide(L)'
;IETGYMTLASPRSMFVSQIIGTAMGCVISPCVFWIFYMAYPDLGLPKTQYPAPFASLYRNIALLGVEGISSLPKHCLTLCIICAIIALAINGLKDIVGEKYSRFIPIPMAMAIPFYLGGYFAIDMCLGSLILFLWEYKNKANADIYAPAVASGLICGDGIWSLPSSILALAGVKPPLCLQVVSS
;
A
#
# COMPACT_ATOMS: atom_id res chain seq x y z
N ILE A 1 -2.80 18.27 -3.64
CA ILE A 1 -3.36 19.63 -3.41
C ILE A 1 -4.79 19.52 -2.87
N GLU A 2 -5.61 18.58 -3.35
CA GLU A 2 -6.89 18.15 -2.74
C GLU A 2 -6.80 17.87 -1.22
N THR A 3 -5.75 17.19 -0.78
CA THR A 3 -5.51 16.89 0.64
C THR A 3 -5.29 18.12 1.52
N GLY A 4 -4.75 19.22 0.98
CA GLY A 4 -4.62 20.50 1.71
C GLY A 4 -5.94 21.25 1.82
N TYR A 5 -6.83 21.09 0.83
CA TYR A 5 -8.20 21.62 0.88
C TYR A 5 -9.06 20.85 1.90
N MET A 6 -8.89 19.52 1.99
CA MET A 6 -9.61 18.66 2.95
C MET A 6 -9.11 18.80 4.40
N THR A 7 -7.87 19.24 4.64
CA THR A 7 -7.29 19.40 6.00
C THR A 7 -7.18 20.86 6.44
N LEU A 8 -7.63 21.82 5.63
CA LEU A 8 -7.41 23.28 5.82
C LEU A 8 -5.92 23.66 5.99
N ALA A 9 -5.00 22.75 5.66
CA ALA A 9 -3.57 22.94 5.85
C ALA A 9 -2.93 23.66 4.66
N SER A 10 -2.01 24.59 4.93
CA SER A 10 -1.36 25.34 3.85
C SER A 10 -0.60 24.39 2.90
N PRO A 11 -0.75 24.55 1.56
CA PRO A 11 -0.05 23.71 0.57
C PRO A 11 1.47 23.72 0.74
N ARG A 12 2.02 24.82 1.25
CA ARG A 12 3.45 24.97 1.56
C ARG A 12 3.88 24.06 2.71
N SER A 13 3.08 23.96 3.78
CA SER A 13 3.38 23.07 4.90
C SER A 13 3.35 21.60 4.48
N MET A 14 2.40 21.19 3.63
CA MET A 14 2.35 19.82 3.11
C MET A 14 3.59 19.46 2.27
N PHE A 15 4.03 20.39 1.41
CA PHE A 15 5.22 20.18 0.59
C PHE A 15 6.49 20.06 1.44
N VAL A 16 6.67 20.92 2.44
CA VAL A 16 7.81 20.85 3.36
C VAL A 16 7.78 19.54 4.16
N SER A 17 6.63 19.12 4.67
CA SER A 17 6.50 17.84 5.37
C SER A 17 6.85 16.63 4.49
N GLN A 18 6.46 16.64 3.21
CA GLN A 18 6.84 15.57 2.27
C GLN A 18 8.34 15.54 1.98
N ILE A 19 8.98 16.70 1.82
CA ILE A 19 10.43 16.78 1.62
C ILE A 19 11.16 16.23 2.86
N ILE A 20 10.79 16.70 4.06
CA ILE A 20 11.42 16.26 5.30
C ILE A 20 11.19 14.76 5.51
N GLY A 21 9.96 14.28 5.30
CA GLY A 21 9.62 12.86 5.41
C GLY A 21 10.39 11.99 4.41
N THR A 22 10.55 12.46 3.16
CA THR A 22 11.35 11.76 2.15
C THR A 22 12.82 11.75 2.51
N ALA A 23 13.38 12.88 2.94
CA ALA A 23 14.78 12.98 3.36
C ALA A 23 15.09 12.07 4.55
N MET A 24 14.21 12.05 5.56
CA MET A 24 14.30 11.13 6.69
C MET A 24 14.20 9.67 6.22
N GLY A 25 13.25 9.36 5.31
CA GLY A 25 13.10 8.03 4.72
C GLY A 25 14.36 7.57 3.98
N CYS A 26 15.02 8.46 3.22
CA CYS A 26 16.26 8.17 2.52
C CYS A 26 17.43 7.80 3.44
N VAL A 27 17.43 8.27 4.69
CA VAL A 27 18.46 7.94 5.69
C VAL A 27 18.06 6.73 6.53
N ILE A 28 16.82 6.71 7.03
CA ILE A 28 16.34 5.65 7.93
C ILE A 28 16.23 4.32 7.19
N SER A 29 15.70 4.31 5.97
CA SER A 29 15.49 3.08 5.19
C SER A 29 16.78 2.26 4.96
N PRO A 30 17.90 2.84 4.47
CA PRO A 30 19.15 2.09 4.33
C PRO A 30 19.75 1.69 5.68
N CYS A 31 19.62 2.50 6.74
CA CYS A 31 20.08 2.12 8.07
C CYS A 31 19.34 0.89 8.61
N VAL A 32 18.02 0.85 8.47
CA VAL A 32 17.20 -0.31 8.86
C VAL A 32 17.57 -1.53 8.02
N PHE A 33 17.67 -1.37 6.69
CA PHE A 33 18.08 -2.46 5.80
C PHE A 33 19.46 -3.03 6.19
N TRP A 34 20.42 -2.17 6.51
CA TRP A 34 21.76 -2.59 6.92
C TRP A 34 21.75 -3.42 8.21
N ILE A 35 20.95 -3.02 9.20
CA ILE A 35 20.77 -3.78 10.45
C ILE A 35 20.20 -5.17 10.16
N PHE A 36 19.14 -5.25 9.35
CA PHE A 36 18.54 -6.52 8.95
C PHE A 36 19.51 -7.40 8.17
N TYR A 37 20.28 -6.81 7.25
CA TYR A 37 21.29 -7.51 6.45
C TYR A 37 22.40 -8.11 7.32
N MET A 38 22.84 -7.38 8.36
CA MET A 38 23.85 -7.91 9.30
C MET A 38 23.29 -8.96 10.26
N ALA A 39 22.01 -8.85 10.64
CA ALA A 39 21.42 -9.73 11.64
C ALA A 39 20.90 -11.07 11.09
N TYR A 40 20.53 -11.11 9.81
CA TYR A 40 20.00 -12.32 9.18
C TYR A 40 20.84 -12.68 7.95
N PRO A 41 21.69 -13.72 8.03
CA PRO A 41 22.47 -14.17 6.89
C PRO A 41 21.62 -14.78 5.76
N ASP A 42 20.38 -15.19 6.06
CA ASP A 42 19.47 -15.84 5.10
C ASP A 42 18.38 -14.90 4.54
N LEU A 43 18.54 -13.58 4.70
CA LEU A 43 17.53 -12.60 4.34
C LEU A 43 17.21 -12.63 2.83
N GLY A 44 15.94 -12.81 2.45
CA GLY A 44 15.49 -12.81 1.06
C GLY A 44 15.60 -14.14 0.31
N LEU A 45 16.11 -15.21 0.93
CA LEU A 45 16.11 -16.56 0.34
C LEU A 45 14.70 -17.21 0.43
N PRO A 46 14.26 -17.93 -0.61
CA PRO A 46 12.99 -18.67 -0.56
C PRO A 46 13.03 -19.75 0.53
N LYS A 47 11.96 -19.81 1.37
CA LYS A 47 11.78 -20.69 2.57
C LYS A 47 12.46 -20.24 3.87
N THR A 48 12.87 -18.98 4.00
CA THR A 48 13.43 -18.43 5.25
C THR A 48 12.36 -17.66 6.06
N GLN A 49 12.70 -17.22 7.28
CA GLN A 49 11.80 -16.43 8.14
C GLN A 49 11.36 -15.09 7.51
N TYR A 50 12.14 -14.55 6.56
CA TYR A 50 11.87 -13.30 5.87
C TYR A 50 12.03 -13.47 4.35
N PRO A 51 11.05 -14.10 3.66
CA PRO A 51 11.05 -14.13 2.21
C PRO A 51 10.84 -12.71 1.69
N ALA A 52 11.48 -12.35 0.57
CA ALA A 52 11.35 -11.04 -0.06
C ALA A 52 10.49 -11.12 -1.34
N PRO A 53 9.17 -11.35 -1.23
CA PRO A 53 8.28 -11.49 -2.39
C PRO A 53 8.19 -10.20 -3.21
N PHE A 54 8.31 -9.04 -2.56
CA PHE A 54 8.36 -7.76 -3.27
C PHE A 54 9.65 -7.59 -4.06
N ALA A 55 10.78 -8.12 -3.59
CA ALA A 55 12.06 -8.01 -4.31
C ALA A 55 12.02 -8.79 -5.64
N SER A 56 11.40 -9.98 -5.67
CA SER A 56 11.21 -10.72 -6.92
C SER A 56 10.26 -10.01 -7.87
N LEU A 57 9.19 -9.39 -7.37
CA LEU A 57 8.29 -8.56 -8.16
C LEU A 57 9.02 -7.36 -8.80
N TYR A 58 9.75 -6.57 -8.01
CA TYR A 58 10.51 -5.43 -8.54
C TYR A 58 11.59 -5.85 -9.53
N ARG A 59 12.24 -6.99 -9.30
CA ARG A 59 13.17 -7.58 -10.27
C ARG A 59 12.48 -7.90 -11.59
N ASN A 60 11.28 -8.47 -11.57
CA ASN A 60 10.52 -8.74 -12.79
C ASN A 60 10.17 -7.44 -13.53
N ILE A 61 9.78 -6.39 -12.82
CA ILE A 61 9.51 -5.06 -13.41
C ILE A 61 10.79 -4.49 -14.05
N ALA A 62 11.94 -4.60 -13.37
CA ALA A 62 13.22 -4.14 -13.90
C ALA A 62 13.66 -4.94 -15.13
N LEU A 63 13.49 -6.27 -15.12
CA LEU A 63 13.76 -7.12 -16.27
C LEU A 63 12.90 -6.74 -17.47
N LEU A 64 11.61 -6.46 -17.27
CA LEU A 64 10.73 -5.94 -18.33
C LEU A 64 11.17 -4.59 -18.88
N GLY A 65 11.75 -3.73 -18.04
CA GLY A 65 12.33 -2.46 -18.47
C GLY A 65 13.58 -2.61 -19.32
N VAL A 66 14.39 -3.65 -19.06
CA VAL A 66 15.69 -3.88 -19.73
C VAL A 66 15.56 -4.77 -20.97
N GLU A 67 14.88 -5.90 -20.87
CA GLU A 67 14.65 -6.84 -21.97
C GLU A 67 13.53 -6.37 -22.91
N GLY A 68 12.77 -5.36 -22.48
CA GLY A 68 11.68 -4.77 -23.21
C GLY A 68 10.44 -5.65 -23.24
N ILE A 69 9.42 -5.11 -23.89
CA ILE A 69 8.09 -5.71 -24.07
C ILE A 69 8.16 -7.09 -24.77
N SER A 70 9.28 -7.40 -25.42
CA SER A 70 9.54 -8.65 -26.14
C SER A 70 9.71 -9.87 -25.23
N SER A 71 10.07 -9.70 -23.95
CA SER A 71 10.12 -10.79 -22.94
C SER A 71 8.76 -11.09 -22.30
N LEU A 72 7.73 -10.31 -22.62
CA LEU A 72 6.40 -10.46 -22.04
C LEU A 72 5.63 -11.60 -22.74
N PRO A 73 4.94 -12.49 -22.00
CA PRO A 73 4.20 -13.62 -22.59
C PRO A 73 3.23 -13.17 -23.69
N LYS A 74 3.10 -13.99 -24.73
CA LYS A 74 2.19 -13.73 -25.87
C LYS A 74 0.79 -13.40 -25.34
N HIS A 75 0.21 -12.30 -25.81
CA HIS A 75 -1.07 -11.69 -25.40
C HIS A 75 -1.08 -10.82 -24.12
N CYS A 76 -0.01 -10.76 -23.33
CA CYS A 76 0.02 -9.92 -22.13
C CYS A 76 -0.11 -8.43 -22.45
N LEU A 77 0.59 -7.95 -23.48
CA LEU A 77 0.46 -6.56 -23.93
C LEU A 77 -0.94 -6.25 -24.46
N THR A 78 -1.56 -7.19 -25.18
CA THR A 78 -2.93 -7.04 -25.67
C THR A 78 -3.92 -6.92 -24.50
N LEU A 79 -3.78 -7.76 -23.47
CA LEU A 79 -4.58 -7.67 -22.25
C LEU A 79 -4.35 -6.35 -21.50
N CYS A 80 -3.10 -5.90 -21.35
CA CYS A 80 -2.78 -4.61 -20.73
C CYS A 80 -3.45 -3.44 -21.47
N ILE A 81 -3.41 -3.43 -22.81
CA ILE A 81 -4.07 -2.39 -23.61
C ILE A 81 -5.58 -2.44 -23.45
N ILE A 82 -6.19 -3.64 -23.49
CA ILE A 82 -7.64 -3.80 -23.29
C ILE A 82 -8.04 -3.31 -21.89
N CYS A 83 -7.32 -3.71 -20.84
CA CYS A 83 -7.57 -3.28 -19.48
C CYS A 83 -7.37 -1.76 -19.31
N ALA A 84 -6.37 -1.17 -19.98
CA ALA A 84 -6.15 0.28 -19.95
C ALA A 84 -7.31 1.05 -20.60
N ILE A 85 -7.81 0.57 -21.75
CA ILE A 85 -8.98 1.17 -22.42
C ILE A 85 -10.22 1.04 -21.54
N ILE A 86 -10.46 -0.13 -20.94
CA ILE A 86 -11.57 -0.34 -20.00
C ILE A 86 -11.45 0.57 -18.79
N ALA A 87 -10.26 0.68 -18.19
CA ALA A 87 -10.03 1.55 -17.05
C ALA A 87 -10.23 3.03 -17.41
N LEU A 88 -9.76 3.47 -18.58
CA LEU A 88 -9.98 4.82 -19.08
C LEU A 88 -11.48 5.09 -19.29
N ALA A 89 -12.21 4.14 -19.87
CA ALA A 89 -13.65 4.24 -20.06
C ALA A 89 -14.40 4.33 -18.73
N ILE A 90 -14.05 3.49 -17.74
CA ILE A 90 -14.66 3.51 -16.40
C ILE A 90 -14.39 4.84 -15.69
N ASN A 91 -13.15 5.33 -15.70
CA ASN A 91 -12.82 6.62 -15.09
C ASN A 91 -13.48 7.79 -15.82
N GLY A 92 -13.49 7.78 -17.15
CA GLY A 92 -14.19 8.79 -17.94
C GLY A 92 -15.71 8.77 -17.70
N LEU A 93 -16.31 7.59 -17.55
CA LEU A 93 -17.72 7.47 -17.18
C LEU A 93 -17.97 8.04 -15.78
N LYS A 94 -17.07 7.77 -14.82
CA LYS A 94 -17.13 8.32 -13.47
C LYS A 94 -17.05 9.85 -13.44
N ASP A 95 -16.23 10.45 -14.29
CA ASP A 95 -16.07 11.90 -14.36
C ASP A 95 -17.29 12.61 -14.99
N ILE A 96 -17.99 11.94 -15.92
CA ILE A 96 -19.21 12.46 -16.57
C ILE A 96 -20.45 12.24 -15.69
N VAL A 97 -20.51 11.10 -15.02
CA VAL A 97 -21.62 10.67 -14.17
C VAL A 97 -21.40 11.28 -12.79
N GLY A 98 -21.86 12.52 -12.62
CA GLY A 98 -21.63 13.34 -11.41
C GLY A 98 -21.83 12.63 -10.07
N GLU A 99 -21.33 13.25 -8.99
CA GLU A 99 -21.03 12.63 -7.68
C GLU A 99 -22.06 11.61 -7.16
N LYS A 100 -23.35 11.84 -7.38
CA LYS A 100 -24.46 11.01 -6.92
C LYS A 100 -24.44 9.57 -7.45
N TYR A 101 -23.90 9.34 -8.64
CA TYR A 101 -23.78 8.01 -9.26
C TYR A 101 -22.33 7.50 -9.33
N SER A 102 -21.35 8.40 -9.15
CA SER A 102 -19.92 8.04 -9.07
C SER A 102 -19.58 7.06 -7.94
N ARG A 103 -20.39 7.05 -6.85
CA ARG A 103 -20.22 6.16 -5.69
C ARG A 103 -20.43 4.67 -6.00
N PHE A 104 -21.12 4.35 -7.11
CA PHE A 104 -21.37 2.97 -7.53
C PHE A 104 -20.38 2.46 -8.58
N ILE A 105 -19.51 3.33 -9.11
CA ILE A 105 -18.55 2.95 -10.15
C ILE A 105 -17.26 2.48 -9.48
N PRO A 106 -16.85 1.21 -9.68
CA PRO A 106 -15.64 0.69 -9.04
C PRO A 106 -14.41 1.38 -9.63
N ILE A 107 -13.48 1.76 -8.77
CA ILE A 107 -12.23 2.43 -9.18
C ILE A 107 -11.25 1.34 -9.64
N PRO A 108 -10.84 1.32 -10.92
CA PRO A 108 -9.97 0.26 -11.46
C PRO A 108 -8.64 0.12 -10.69
N MET A 109 -8.10 1.24 -10.20
CA MET A 109 -6.89 1.26 -9.36
C MET A 109 -7.09 0.53 -8.03
N ALA A 110 -8.21 0.75 -7.35
CA ALA A 110 -8.50 0.08 -6.08
C ALA A 110 -8.73 -1.43 -6.27
N MET A 111 -9.34 -1.82 -7.39
CA MET A 111 -9.52 -3.23 -7.74
C MET A 111 -8.20 -3.93 -8.05
N ALA A 112 -7.24 -3.26 -8.69
CA ALA A 112 -5.96 -3.86 -9.03
C ALA A 112 -5.12 -4.23 -7.79
N ILE A 113 -5.28 -3.52 -6.67
CA ILE A 113 -4.47 -3.68 -5.46
C ILE A 113 -4.52 -5.10 -4.88
N PRO A 114 -5.69 -5.66 -4.57
CA PRO A 114 -5.80 -7.03 -4.11
C PRO A 114 -5.29 -8.07 -5.11
N PHE A 115 -5.39 -7.81 -6.42
CA PHE A 115 -4.89 -8.75 -7.43
C PHE A 115 -3.37 -8.88 -7.42
N TYR A 116 -2.62 -7.83 -7.03
CA TYR A 116 -1.16 -7.89 -6.98
C TYR A 116 -0.59 -8.16 -5.57
N LEU A 117 -1.30 -7.81 -4.49
CA LEU A 117 -0.86 -8.03 -3.11
C LEU A 117 -1.43 -9.29 -2.46
N GLY A 118 -2.52 -9.85 -3.00
CA GLY A 118 -3.23 -11.00 -2.43
C GLY A 118 -4.60 -10.64 -1.86
N GLY A 119 -5.45 -11.67 -1.73
CA GLY A 119 -6.85 -11.50 -1.30
C GLY A 119 -7.01 -10.96 0.12
N TYR A 120 -6.01 -11.10 0.98
CA TYR A 120 -6.01 -10.54 2.33
C TYR A 120 -6.19 -9.01 2.32
N PHE A 121 -5.55 -8.31 1.37
CA PHE A 121 -5.76 -6.87 1.19
C PHE A 121 -7.20 -6.51 0.82
N ALA A 122 -7.93 -7.38 0.10
CA ALA A 122 -9.34 -7.14 -0.17
C ALA A 122 -10.18 -7.20 1.11
N ILE A 123 -9.85 -8.13 2.02
CA ILE A 123 -10.55 -8.30 3.29
C ILE A 123 -10.33 -7.08 4.17
N ASP A 124 -9.09 -6.60 4.28
CA ASP A 124 -8.76 -5.38 5.04
C ASP A 124 -9.45 -4.14 4.47
N MET A 125 -9.46 -3.97 3.14
CA MET A 125 -10.18 -2.87 2.50
C MET A 125 -11.70 -2.96 2.75
N CYS A 126 -12.27 -4.16 2.73
CA CYS A 126 -13.68 -4.38 3.06
C CYS A 126 -13.99 -4.01 4.52
N LEU A 127 -13.14 -4.43 5.46
CA LEU A 127 -13.27 -4.08 6.88
C LEU A 127 -13.16 -2.57 7.10
N GLY A 128 -12.15 -1.92 6.51
CA GLY A 128 -11.98 -0.47 6.57
C GLY A 128 -13.17 0.29 5.99
N SER A 129 -13.68 -0.16 4.84
CA SER A 129 -14.87 0.40 4.20
C SER A 129 -16.14 0.23 5.05
N LEU A 130 -16.31 -0.92 5.71
CA LEU A 130 -17.44 -1.17 6.60
C LEU A 130 -17.40 -0.25 7.83
N ILE A 131 -16.24 -0.09 8.46
CA ILE A 131 -16.05 0.83 9.59
C ILE A 131 -16.40 2.26 9.19
N LEU A 132 -15.90 2.69 8.01
CA LEU A 132 -16.18 4.01 7.46
C LEU A 132 -17.67 4.19 7.15
N PHE A 133 -18.33 3.17 6.59
CA PHE A 133 -19.77 3.18 6.30
C PHE A 133 -20.63 3.31 7.57
N LEU A 134 -20.28 2.59 8.64
CA LEU A 134 -20.96 2.70 9.93
C LEU A 134 -20.76 4.08 10.58
N TRP A 135 -19.56 4.67 10.40
CA TRP A 135 -19.26 6.02 10.86
C TRP A 135 -20.03 7.08 10.06
N GLU A 136 -20.04 6.98 8.72
CA GLU A 136 -20.83 7.83 7.84
C GLU A 136 -22.33 7.80 8.19
N TYR A 137 -22.86 6.62 8.51
CA TYR A 137 -24.25 6.45 8.90
C TYR A 137 -24.59 7.24 10.17
N LYS A 138 -23.65 7.32 11.12
CA LYS A 138 -23.83 8.03 12.39
C LYS A 138 -23.55 9.53 12.27
N ASN A 139 -22.56 9.94 11.46
CA ASN A 139 -22.20 11.35 11.31
C ASN A 139 -21.36 11.63 10.04
N LYS A 140 -22.04 11.88 8.89
CA LYS A 140 -21.40 12.10 7.58
C LYS A 140 -20.33 13.20 7.56
N ALA A 141 -20.62 14.37 8.11
CA ALA A 141 -19.73 15.53 8.03
C ALA A 141 -18.39 15.32 8.77
N ASN A 142 -18.40 14.53 9.86
CA ASN A 142 -17.19 14.18 10.58
C ASN A 142 -16.45 13.01 9.93
N ALA A 143 -17.18 12.04 9.35
CA ALA A 143 -16.56 10.89 8.70
C ALA A 143 -15.64 11.32 7.54
N ASP A 144 -16.10 12.21 6.66
CA ASP A 144 -15.33 12.62 5.48
C ASP A 144 -14.02 13.35 5.83
N ILE A 145 -14.03 14.16 6.90
CA ILE A 145 -12.87 14.96 7.32
C ILE A 145 -11.88 14.11 8.15
N TYR A 146 -12.38 13.26 9.05
CA TYR A 146 -11.53 12.51 9.98
C TYR A 146 -11.10 11.14 9.47
N ALA A 147 -11.80 10.53 8.50
CA ALA A 147 -11.43 9.23 7.97
C ALA A 147 -9.98 9.16 7.43
N PRO A 148 -9.49 10.13 6.63
CA PRO A 148 -8.10 10.12 6.19
C PRO A 148 -7.09 10.25 7.34
N ALA A 149 -7.44 11.01 8.39
CA ALA A 149 -6.60 11.18 9.57
C ALA A 149 -6.51 9.89 10.41
N VAL A 150 -7.63 9.19 10.59
CA VAL A 150 -7.67 7.90 11.29
C VAL A 150 -6.95 6.82 10.49
N ALA A 151 -7.19 6.75 9.17
CA ALA A 151 -6.52 5.77 8.31
C ALA A 151 -4.99 5.95 8.31
N SER A 152 -4.51 7.19 8.18
CA SER A 152 -3.07 7.47 8.27
C SER A 152 -2.50 7.19 9.67
N GLY A 153 -3.27 7.44 10.73
CA GLY A 153 -2.92 7.06 12.11
C GLY A 153 -2.78 5.56 12.30
N LEU A 154 -3.68 4.75 11.73
CA LEU A 154 -3.61 3.28 11.78
C LEU A 154 -2.41 2.74 11.00
N ILE A 155 -2.14 3.26 9.81
CA ILE A 155 -0.97 2.88 9.00
C ILE A 155 0.34 3.26 9.73
N CYS A 156 0.39 4.45 10.31
CA CYS A 156 1.54 4.90 11.10
C CYS A 156 1.71 4.05 12.37
N GLY A 157 0.61 3.70 13.03
CA GLY A 157 0.60 2.85 14.22
C GLY A 157 1.12 1.45 13.94
N ASP A 158 0.71 0.84 12.83
CA ASP A 158 1.23 -0.45 12.37
C ASP A 158 2.75 -0.37 12.12
N GLY A 159 3.20 0.71 11.46
CA GLY A 159 4.62 1.00 11.27
C GLY A 159 5.39 1.16 12.60
N ILE A 160 4.83 1.85 13.58
CA ILE A 160 5.46 2.01 14.91
C ILE A 160 5.53 0.67 15.64
N TRP A 161 4.52 -0.20 15.55
CA TRP A 161 4.51 -1.52 16.19
C TRP A 161 5.48 -2.51 15.52
N SER A 162 5.73 -2.34 14.22
CA SER A 162 6.73 -3.13 13.49
C SER A 162 8.17 -2.94 14.01
N LEU A 163 8.48 -1.78 14.61
CA LEU A 163 9.83 -1.46 15.10
C LEU A 163 10.20 -2.24 16.39
N PRO A 164 9.42 -2.21 17.49
CA PRO A 164 9.70 -3.03 18.67
C PRO A 164 9.67 -4.53 18.38
N SER A 165 8.72 -4.99 17.56
CA SER A 165 8.64 -6.41 17.19
C SER A 165 9.87 -6.87 16.41
N SER A 166 10.40 -6.03 15.51
CA SER A 166 11.67 -6.29 14.84
C SER A 166 12.86 -6.29 15.79
N ILE A 167 12.93 -5.36 16.75
CA ILE A 167 13.99 -5.31 17.77
C ILE A 167 13.94 -6.55 18.68
N LEU A 168 12.74 -6.99 19.09
CA LEU A 168 12.56 -8.21 19.88
C LEU A 168 12.98 -9.46 19.10
N ALA A 169 12.68 -9.53 17.79
CA ALA A 169 13.13 -10.60 16.92
C ALA A 169 14.67 -10.63 16.79
N LEU A 170 15.29 -9.45 16.65
CA LEU A 170 16.74 -9.27 16.59
C LEU A 170 17.46 -9.59 17.93
N ALA A 171 16.80 -9.32 19.05
CA ALA A 171 17.34 -9.60 20.40
C ALA A 171 17.28 -11.09 20.79
N GLY A 172 16.80 -11.98 19.90
CA GLY A 172 16.80 -13.43 20.12
C GLY A 172 15.82 -13.90 21.20
N VAL A 173 14.86 -13.07 21.61
CA VAL A 173 13.80 -13.48 22.52
C VAL A 173 12.85 -14.37 21.74
N LYS A 174 13.03 -15.69 21.87
CA LYS A 174 12.07 -16.69 21.37
C LYS A 174 10.68 -16.30 21.91
N PRO A 175 9.69 -15.94 21.07
CA PRO A 175 8.34 -15.76 21.55
C PRO A 175 7.89 -17.10 22.14
N PRO A 176 7.43 -17.16 23.41
CA PRO A 176 6.97 -18.40 24.05
C PRO A 176 5.62 -18.89 23.50
N LEU A 177 5.17 -18.37 22.36
CA LEU A 177 3.89 -18.72 21.76
C LEU A 177 4.11 -19.05 20.28
N CYS A 178 3.83 -20.30 19.96
CA CYS A 178 3.63 -20.84 18.62
C CYS A 178 2.43 -20.16 17.93
N LEU A 179 2.51 -18.86 17.67
CA LEU A 179 1.68 -18.17 16.69
C LEU A 179 2.61 -17.73 15.58
N GLN A 180 2.88 -18.68 14.68
CA GLN A 180 3.14 -18.38 13.28
C GLN A 180 1.93 -17.57 12.80
N VAL A 181 1.96 -16.25 12.98
CA VAL A 181 1.09 -15.35 12.21
C VAL A 181 1.69 -15.33 10.82
N VAL A 182 1.44 -16.40 10.09
CA VAL A 182 1.50 -16.42 8.63
C VAL A 182 0.43 -15.43 8.21
N SER A 183 0.82 -14.17 8.06
CA SER A 183 0.10 -13.26 7.18
C SER A 183 0.21 -13.91 5.80
N SER A 184 -0.86 -14.62 5.44
CA SER A 184 -1.04 -15.24 4.13
C SER A 184 -1.13 -14.18 3.03
#